data_AF-A0A1F3KBX4-F1
#
_entry.id   AF-A0A1F3KBX4-F1
#
_cell.length_a   1.000
_cell.length_b   1.000
_cell.length_c   1.000
_cell.angle_alpha   90.00
_cell.angle_beta   90.00
_cell.angle_gamma   90.00
#
_symmetry.space_group_name_H-M   'P 1'
#
loop_
_entity.id
_entity.type
_entity.pdbx_description
1 polymer ?
#
loop_
_entity_poly.entity_id
_entity_poly.type
_entity_poly.pdbx_seq_one_letter_code
_entity_poly.pdbx_strand_id
1 'polypeptide(L)'
;MKNLILSLTFLILILIAFDTNAQTTLVTQGFNGTTNPSSWATTVVNDPGTDPTITYVTSSTNPTVSAPDEGTRFVNFNSYYCANLAEIRLQQSTSFSTINYYTITVNFAWYESPSGGVYTGEGVTLQWSTDGTTWTNAAFYQRNTPTAGWKDKTFVLPSGAASQETLYIAFLFNSEYGYNCHIDDVVVTGLPAQNNELTFSGSGASTTVDSIRVDNLTQCTSTVLNGGDILVLDGIVGINNIASGSNSRLLIYPNPVTENCFVEFESKVSGLVSLVISDITGKVIIKTRNNLSQGYHRYQVKGLGSGAYAVQVYSDAFSYTGKIISNRRMPGTADITYETLNTKSEKQSNTDIWNTKKQHDVKGTSSIIHMQYNMGDLLKFTGFSGVHSTVRTLIPTANQNINFTFVSCIDGDNNSYPVVQIGSQTWMAENLKTTKYCTGGSINFVPDQNSWSYLTIAAYCDPKNIPANADTFGQLYNWWAASSSSGICPTGWHVPSNTEWHTLVLTLDPSAQLATIESTTAGELMREACSPYWDNLFSEATNSSGFTAIPSGGRDSGGGWSYYLNSCYMWSSTEYSGDCTNGWGRSLGGSIHREYYNKECGFTVRCIKN
;
A
#
# COMPACT_ATOMS: atom_id res chain seq x y z
N MET A 1 -33.22 42.29 27.42
CA MET A 1 -33.75 41.44 28.51
C MET A 1 -35.09 40.88 28.04
N LYS A 2 -35.26 39.56 27.91
CA LYS A 2 -36.53 38.86 27.55
C LYS A 2 -37.13 39.19 26.16
N ASN A 3 -37.93 38.34 25.51
CA ASN A 3 -37.94 36.87 25.33
C ASN A 3 -39.00 36.53 24.25
N LEU A 4 -38.94 35.35 23.61
CA LEU A 4 -40.03 34.72 22.82
C LEU A 4 -40.45 35.46 21.51
N ILE A 5 -40.97 34.83 20.43
CA ILE A 5 -41.61 33.51 20.24
C ILE A 5 -41.35 32.97 18.80
N LEU A 6 -41.18 31.63 18.68
CA LEU A 6 -41.40 30.66 17.55
C LEU A 6 -41.22 31.09 16.07
N SER A 7 -40.66 30.28 15.16
CA SER A 7 -41.15 28.95 14.68
C SER A 7 -40.13 28.34 13.67
N LEU A 8 -40.08 27.04 13.27
CA LEU A 8 -40.69 25.78 13.74
C LEU A 8 -40.02 24.55 13.05
N THR A 9 -39.46 23.56 13.79
CA THR A 9 -39.22 22.13 13.38
C THR A 9 -38.28 21.81 12.17
N PHE A 10 -37.58 20.67 12.03
CA PHE A 10 -37.49 19.38 12.76
C PHE A 10 -36.11 18.70 12.55
N LEU A 11 -35.84 17.63 13.33
CA LEU A 11 -34.83 16.53 13.20
C LEU A 11 -34.05 16.37 11.86
N ILE A 12 -32.80 15.90 11.85
CA ILE A 12 -32.36 14.60 12.40
C ILE A 12 -31.01 14.70 13.15
N LEU A 13 -30.96 14.07 14.33
CA LEU A 13 -29.72 13.81 15.06
C LEU A 13 -29.08 12.53 14.49
N ILE A 14 -28.05 12.66 13.64
CA ILE A 14 -27.21 11.51 13.26
C ILE A 14 -26.23 11.28 14.41
N LEU A 15 -26.55 10.29 15.24
CA LEU A 15 -25.62 9.73 16.20
C LEU A 15 -24.66 8.78 15.45
N ILE A 16 -23.63 9.32 14.81
CA ILE A 16 -22.46 8.49 14.47
C ILE A 16 -21.77 8.22 15.79
N ALA A 17 -21.97 7.01 16.32
CA ALA A 17 -21.04 6.44 17.27
C ALA A 17 -19.70 6.34 16.54
N PHE A 18 -18.76 7.23 16.86
CA PHE A 18 -17.36 6.95 16.62
C PHE A 18 -17.01 5.81 17.58
N ASP A 19 -16.92 4.59 17.05
CA ASP A 19 -16.28 3.50 17.77
C ASP A 19 -14.79 3.86 17.89
N THR A 20 -14.45 4.50 19.00
CA THR A 20 -13.06 4.64 19.43
C THR A 20 -12.60 3.27 19.86
N ASN A 21 -12.01 2.52 18.92
CA ASN A 21 -11.58 1.13 19.11
C ASN A 21 -10.83 0.97 20.44
N ALA A 22 -11.52 0.42 21.44
CA ALA A 22 -10.99 0.28 22.78
C ALA A 22 -9.92 -0.80 22.78
N GLN A 23 -8.74 -0.46 23.31
CA GLN A 23 -7.71 -1.45 23.60
C GLN A 23 -8.25 -2.50 24.57
N THR A 24 -8.07 -3.77 24.26
CA THR A 24 -8.47 -4.88 25.13
C THR A 24 -7.29 -5.28 26.00
N THR A 25 -7.48 -5.32 27.32
CA THR A 25 -6.45 -5.81 28.25
C THR A 25 -6.26 -7.32 28.10
N LEU A 26 -5.03 -7.74 27.78
CA LEU A 26 -4.63 -9.15 27.62
C LEU A 26 -3.93 -9.68 28.89
N VAL A 27 -3.15 -8.83 29.55
CA VAL A 27 -2.42 -9.15 30.79
C VAL A 27 -2.46 -7.94 31.71
N THR A 28 -2.62 -8.19 33.02
CA THR A 28 -2.50 -7.20 34.11
C THR A 28 -1.73 -7.82 35.27
N GLN A 29 -0.70 -7.15 35.77
CA GLN A 29 0.13 -7.64 36.86
C GLN A 29 0.82 -6.50 37.64
N GLY A 30 0.21 -6.05 38.74
CA GLY A 30 0.82 -5.12 39.71
C GLY A 30 1.47 -5.82 40.92
N PHE A 31 2.15 -6.95 40.69
CA PHE A 31 3.04 -7.68 41.64
C PHE A 31 2.79 -7.68 43.18
N ASN A 32 1.53 -7.58 43.63
CA ASN A 32 1.09 -7.42 45.03
C ASN A 32 1.43 -8.58 46.00
N GLY A 33 2.01 -9.69 45.52
CA GLY A 33 2.33 -10.88 46.31
C GLY A 33 3.64 -10.77 47.11
N THR A 34 3.95 -11.76 47.95
CA THR A 34 5.27 -11.89 48.60
C THR A 34 6.25 -12.76 47.80
N THR A 35 5.79 -13.38 46.72
CA THR A 35 6.52 -14.31 45.84
C THR A 35 6.06 -14.08 44.39
N ASN A 36 6.75 -14.69 43.43
CA ASN A 36 6.33 -14.65 42.02
C ASN A 36 4.85 -15.05 41.88
N PRO A 37 4.03 -14.30 41.12
CA PRO A 37 2.72 -14.75 40.68
C PRO A 37 2.83 -16.08 39.94
N SER A 38 1.81 -16.94 39.98
CA SER A 38 1.87 -18.28 39.36
C SER A 38 2.11 -18.26 37.84
N SER A 39 1.69 -17.18 37.17
CA SER A 39 1.91 -16.90 35.75
C SER A 39 3.27 -16.27 35.43
N TRP A 40 4.16 -16.13 36.42
CA TRP A 40 5.49 -15.54 36.29
C TRP A 40 6.57 -16.40 36.97
N ALA A 41 7.79 -16.32 36.45
CA ALA A 41 8.97 -17.00 36.95
C ALA A 41 10.20 -16.09 36.85
N THR A 42 11.24 -16.44 37.59
CA THR A 42 12.51 -15.71 37.61
C THR A 42 13.65 -16.63 37.21
N THR A 43 14.53 -16.16 36.32
CA THR A 43 15.67 -16.93 35.80
C THR A 43 16.92 -16.06 35.83
N VAL A 44 17.95 -16.49 36.56
CA VAL A 44 19.27 -15.87 36.52
C VAL A 44 19.87 -16.11 35.13
N VAL A 45 20.28 -15.04 34.46
CA VAL A 45 20.84 -15.08 33.09
C VAL A 45 22.37 -14.96 33.15
N ASN A 46 22.89 -14.13 34.05
CA ASN A 46 24.32 -14.02 34.32
C ASN A 46 24.58 -13.79 35.81
N ASP A 47 25.54 -14.52 36.38
CA ASP A 47 25.97 -14.37 37.77
C ASP A 47 27.51 -14.21 37.86
N PRO A 48 28.00 -12.97 38.06
CA PRO A 48 29.42 -12.68 38.23
C PRO A 48 29.94 -12.89 39.66
N GLY A 49 29.15 -13.42 40.60
CA GLY A 49 29.63 -13.85 41.92
C GLY A 49 28.84 -13.37 43.15
N THR A 50 27.73 -12.66 42.95
CA THR A 50 26.74 -12.39 44.01
C THR A 50 25.36 -12.43 43.40
N ASP A 51 24.57 -13.42 43.80
CA ASP A 51 23.34 -13.83 43.16
C ASP A 51 22.38 -12.63 42.89
N PRO A 52 22.02 -12.36 41.62
CA PRO A 52 20.94 -11.43 41.33
C PRO A 52 19.61 -12.03 41.80
N THR A 53 18.83 -11.24 42.54
CA THR A 53 17.56 -11.67 43.14
C THR A 53 16.45 -10.67 42.89
N ILE A 54 15.23 -11.20 42.78
CA ILE A 54 14.00 -10.43 42.70
C ILE A 54 13.16 -10.71 43.93
N THR A 55 12.69 -9.64 44.57
CA THR A 55 11.83 -9.66 45.75
C THR A 55 10.65 -8.71 45.55
N TYR A 56 9.62 -8.85 46.40
CA TYR A 56 8.38 -8.08 46.31
C TYR A 56 8.20 -7.26 47.58
N VAL A 57 8.31 -5.94 47.47
CA VAL A 57 8.48 -5.03 48.62
C VAL A 57 7.44 -3.93 48.65
N THR A 58 7.14 -3.42 49.85
CA THR A 58 6.23 -2.28 50.06
C THR A 58 6.93 -0.93 49.95
N SER A 59 8.26 -0.93 50.06
CA SER A 59 9.14 0.24 50.07
C SER A 59 10.59 -0.18 49.86
N SER A 60 11.44 0.76 49.44
CA SER A 60 12.89 0.56 49.24
C SER A 60 13.68 1.74 49.84
N THR A 61 14.97 1.56 50.07
CA THR A 61 15.90 2.60 50.58
C THR A 61 17.06 2.92 49.64
N ASN A 62 17.34 2.06 48.66
CA ASN A 62 18.42 2.21 47.68
C ASN A 62 17.90 1.91 46.26
N PRO A 63 17.14 2.82 45.61
CA PRO A 63 16.81 4.19 46.02
C PRO A 63 15.64 4.21 47.03
N THR A 64 15.39 5.36 47.65
CA THR A 64 14.21 5.52 48.51
C THR A 64 12.93 5.49 47.68
N VAL A 65 12.10 4.46 47.88
CA VAL A 65 10.75 4.34 47.32
C VAL A 65 9.77 4.23 48.48
N SER A 66 8.90 5.22 48.65
CA SER A 66 7.99 5.29 49.81
C SER A 66 6.71 4.47 49.67
N ALA A 67 6.31 4.14 48.44
CA ALA A 67 5.10 3.38 48.12
C ALA A 67 5.21 2.72 46.74
N PRO A 68 4.46 1.63 46.48
CA PRO A 68 4.19 1.11 45.13
C PRO A 68 3.55 2.16 44.21
N ASP A 69 3.49 1.86 42.93
CA ASP A 69 2.66 2.62 41.99
C ASP A 69 1.22 2.09 42.03
N GLU A 70 1.06 0.77 42.07
CA GLU A 70 -0.23 0.07 42.19
C GLU A 70 -0.30 -0.78 43.48
N GLY A 71 -1.48 -0.80 44.10
CA GLY A 71 -1.77 -1.72 45.20
C GLY A 71 -0.87 -1.58 46.43
N THR A 72 -0.07 -2.61 46.70
CA THR A 72 0.62 -2.82 47.99
C THR A 72 2.08 -3.25 47.90
N ARG A 73 2.54 -3.81 46.77
CA ARG A 73 3.93 -4.25 46.57
C ARG A 73 4.36 -4.16 45.12
N PHE A 74 5.61 -3.79 44.91
CA PHE A 74 6.27 -3.71 43.62
C PHE A 74 7.49 -4.64 43.53
N VAL A 75 7.99 -4.85 42.31
CA VAL A 75 9.20 -5.64 42.03
C VAL A 75 10.44 -4.89 42.50
N ASN A 76 11.35 -5.58 43.19
CA ASN A 76 12.68 -5.09 43.55
C ASN A 76 13.74 -6.04 43.01
N PHE A 77 14.58 -5.54 42.10
CA PHE A 77 15.84 -6.18 41.70
C PHE A 77 17.00 -5.64 42.54
N ASN A 78 17.79 -6.53 43.14
CA ASN A 78 18.83 -6.23 44.13
C ASN A 78 20.14 -5.60 43.58
N SER A 79 20.10 -4.74 42.57
CA SER A 79 21.28 -4.15 41.89
C SER A 79 22.33 -3.56 42.84
N TYR A 80 21.93 -2.98 43.98
CA TYR A 80 22.83 -2.43 45.00
C TYR A 80 23.66 -3.49 45.75
N TYR A 81 23.28 -4.76 45.64
CA TYR A 81 23.88 -5.88 46.37
C TYR A 81 24.48 -6.96 45.45
N CYS A 82 24.00 -7.11 44.21
CA CYS A 82 24.54 -8.05 43.24
C CYS A 82 25.63 -7.43 42.34
N ALA A 83 26.56 -8.25 41.87
CA ALA A 83 27.75 -7.78 41.16
C ALA A 83 27.43 -7.05 39.84
N ASN A 84 28.34 -6.17 39.39
CA ASN A 84 28.28 -5.56 38.06
C ASN A 84 28.19 -6.66 36.97
N LEU A 85 27.35 -6.44 35.96
CA LEU A 85 26.94 -7.39 34.91
C LEU A 85 26.04 -8.54 35.39
N ALA A 86 25.56 -8.55 36.63
CA ALA A 86 24.58 -9.54 37.07
C ALA A 86 23.23 -9.31 36.38
N GLU A 87 22.67 -10.36 35.80
CA GLU A 87 21.43 -10.32 35.04
C GLU A 87 20.41 -11.34 35.55
N ILE A 88 19.17 -10.88 35.76
CA ILE A 88 18.03 -11.74 36.10
C ILE A 88 16.81 -11.33 35.28
N ARG A 89 16.12 -12.33 34.74
CA ARG A 89 14.89 -12.16 33.98
C ARG A 89 13.68 -12.47 34.85
N LEU A 90 12.75 -11.53 34.94
CA LEU A 90 11.36 -11.77 35.38
C LEU A 90 10.52 -12.02 34.12
N GLN A 91 10.09 -13.26 33.90
CA GLN A 91 9.40 -13.69 32.69
C GLN A 91 8.04 -14.30 33.00
N GLN A 92 7.10 -14.23 32.06
CA GLN A 92 5.89 -15.04 32.16
C GLN A 92 6.23 -16.54 32.07
N SER A 93 5.58 -17.34 32.92
CA SER A 93 5.60 -18.81 32.89
C SER A 93 4.43 -19.40 32.11
N THR A 94 3.40 -18.58 31.86
CA THR A 94 2.19 -18.93 31.11
C THR A 94 2.03 -17.93 29.97
N SER A 95 1.82 -18.42 28.74
CA SER A 95 1.56 -17.57 27.58
C SER A 95 0.19 -16.93 27.64
N PHE A 96 0.04 -15.83 26.90
CA PHE A 96 -1.24 -15.31 26.47
C PHE A 96 -1.35 -15.39 24.94
N SER A 97 -2.57 -15.41 24.41
CA SER A 97 -2.80 -15.42 22.98
C SER A 97 -2.92 -14.00 22.43
N THR A 98 -2.33 -13.75 21.27
CA THR A 98 -2.53 -12.53 20.48
C THR A 98 -3.24 -12.80 19.16
N ILE A 99 -3.87 -13.97 19.00
CA ILE A 99 -4.79 -14.26 17.90
C ILE A 99 -5.88 -13.19 17.86
N ASN A 100 -6.16 -12.65 16.67
CA ASN A 100 -7.07 -11.52 16.44
C ASN A 100 -6.64 -10.19 17.07
N TYR A 101 -5.38 -10.01 17.50
CA TYR A 101 -4.83 -8.73 17.96
C TYR A 101 -3.59 -8.36 17.14
N TYR A 102 -3.55 -7.12 16.65
CA TYR A 102 -2.53 -6.66 15.69
C TYR A 102 -1.53 -5.64 16.23
N THR A 103 -1.91 -4.86 17.25
CA THR A 103 -1.01 -3.99 17.99
C THR A 103 -0.99 -4.47 19.43
N ILE A 104 0.17 -4.96 19.88
CA ILE A 104 0.39 -5.41 21.25
C ILE A 104 1.22 -4.35 21.95
N THR A 105 0.61 -3.67 22.91
CA THR A 105 1.24 -2.60 23.68
C THR A 105 1.55 -3.12 25.08
N VAL A 106 2.80 -3.03 25.50
CA VAL A 106 3.22 -3.28 26.88
C VAL A 106 3.33 -1.94 27.58
N ASN A 107 2.59 -1.77 28.67
CA ASN A 107 2.70 -0.65 29.60
C ASN A 107 3.21 -1.18 30.95
N PHE A 108 4.05 -0.42 31.63
CA PHE A 108 4.49 -0.72 32.99
C PHE A 108 5.01 0.53 33.70
N ALA A 109 4.84 0.60 35.02
CA ALA A 109 5.46 1.64 35.84
C ALA A 109 6.94 1.28 36.09
N TRP A 110 7.84 2.25 35.88
CA TRP A 110 9.28 2.11 36.12
C TRP A 110 9.75 3.19 37.10
N TYR A 111 10.47 2.82 38.16
CA TYR A 111 10.99 3.80 39.11
C TYR A 111 12.35 4.36 38.67
N GLU A 112 12.35 5.59 38.20
CA GLU A 112 13.58 6.33 37.91
C GLU A 112 14.15 6.96 39.19
N SER A 113 15.47 7.17 39.23
CA SER A 113 16.13 7.86 40.35
C SER A 113 17.54 8.33 40.01
N PRO A 114 18.01 9.45 40.58
CA PRO A 114 19.41 9.83 40.47
C PRO A 114 20.27 8.92 41.35
N SER A 115 21.42 8.50 40.84
CA SER A 115 22.48 7.84 41.61
C SER A 115 23.73 8.69 41.69
N GLY A 116 24.53 8.53 42.75
CA GLY A 116 25.78 9.26 42.97
C GLY A 116 26.95 8.89 42.03
N GLY A 117 26.68 8.22 40.92
CA GLY A 117 27.67 7.71 39.97
C GLY A 117 27.10 7.55 38.56
N VAL A 118 27.98 7.26 37.60
CA VAL A 118 27.64 7.08 36.19
C VAL A 118 27.30 5.61 35.94
N TYR A 119 26.02 5.28 36.15
CA TYR A 119 25.44 3.98 35.83
C TYR A 119 24.54 4.14 34.60
N THR A 120 25.00 3.66 33.44
CA THR A 120 24.34 3.81 32.13
C THR A 120 23.71 2.52 31.60
N GLY A 121 24.26 1.36 31.96
CA GLY A 121 23.68 0.04 31.69
C GLY A 121 22.77 -0.48 32.81
N GLU A 122 22.73 0.18 33.98
CA GLU A 122 21.78 -0.19 35.04
C GLU A 122 20.33 0.14 34.65
N GLY A 123 19.50 -0.90 34.54
CA GLY A 123 18.11 -0.77 34.13
C GLY A 123 17.45 -2.09 33.76
N VAL A 124 16.43 -2.01 32.92
CA VAL A 124 15.63 -3.15 32.46
C VAL A 124 15.47 -3.17 30.94
N THR A 125 15.64 -4.34 30.33
CA THR A 125 15.30 -4.59 28.93
C THR A 125 13.97 -5.32 28.87
N LEU A 126 12.97 -4.72 28.19
CA LEU A 126 11.76 -5.43 27.79
C LEU A 126 12.12 -6.48 26.74
N GLN A 127 11.70 -7.72 26.96
CA GLN A 127 11.88 -8.84 26.04
C GLN A 127 10.53 -9.50 25.73
N TRP A 128 10.46 -10.19 24.59
CA TRP A 128 9.31 -10.99 24.19
C TRP A 128 9.75 -12.32 23.57
N SER A 129 8.86 -13.31 23.58
CA SER A 129 9.08 -14.66 23.05
C SER A 129 7.78 -15.27 22.57
N THR A 130 7.84 -16.10 21.52
CA THR A 130 6.70 -16.91 21.03
C THR A 130 6.76 -18.36 21.50
N ASP A 131 7.93 -18.83 21.96
CA ASP A 131 8.17 -20.21 22.42
C ASP A 131 8.42 -20.32 23.94
N GLY A 132 8.63 -19.19 24.64
CA GLY A 132 8.91 -19.12 26.09
C GLY A 132 10.38 -19.36 26.47
N THR A 133 11.26 -19.60 25.49
CA THR A 133 12.65 -20.02 25.67
C THR A 133 13.65 -19.12 24.93
N THR A 134 13.33 -18.70 23.72
CA THR A 134 14.10 -17.80 22.86
C THR A 134 13.58 -16.38 23.04
N TRP A 135 14.40 -15.48 23.56
CA TRP A 135 13.98 -14.12 23.94
C TRP A 135 14.57 -13.06 23.03
N THR A 136 13.72 -12.18 22.52
CA THR A 136 14.09 -11.06 21.64
C THR A 136 14.01 -9.75 22.42
N ASN A 137 15.05 -8.92 22.34
CA ASN A 137 15.08 -7.60 22.97
C ASN A 137 14.16 -6.61 22.23
N ALA A 138 13.38 -5.83 22.97
CA ALA A 138 12.49 -4.81 22.44
C ALA A 138 13.04 -3.40 22.72
N ALA A 139 13.14 -3.01 23.99
CA ALA A 139 13.66 -1.70 24.42
C ALA A 139 14.34 -1.77 25.78
N PHE A 140 15.36 -0.93 25.99
CA PHE A 140 16.05 -0.76 27.26
C PHE A 140 15.60 0.53 27.96
N TYR A 141 15.41 0.45 29.27
CA TYR A 141 15.01 1.55 30.14
C TYR A 141 16.00 1.67 31.30
N GLN A 142 16.80 2.73 31.28
CA GLN A 142 17.79 3.05 32.31
C GLN A 142 17.09 3.48 33.61
N ARG A 143 17.63 3.10 34.78
CA ARG A 143 17.14 3.58 36.09
C ARG A 143 17.62 5.00 36.41
N ASN A 144 18.89 5.28 36.11
CA ASN A 144 19.59 6.49 36.49
C ASN A 144 19.15 7.71 35.67
N THR A 145 18.24 8.51 36.21
CA THR A 145 17.80 9.78 35.59
C THR A 145 17.81 10.92 36.62
N PRO A 146 17.75 12.20 36.21
CA PRO A 146 17.90 13.34 37.14
C PRO A 146 16.82 13.46 38.22
N THR A 147 15.68 12.77 38.09
CA THR A 147 14.50 12.94 38.96
C THR A 147 14.02 11.60 39.48
N ALA A 148 13.74 11.50 40.78
CA ALA A 148 13.17 10.29 41.37
C ALA A 148 11.65 10.18 41.16
N GLY A 149 11.15 8.98 40.89
CA GLY A 149 9.72 8.67 40.89
C GLY A 149 9.31 7.62 39.86
N TRP A 150 8.10 7.09 40.03
CA TRP A 150 7.44 6.24 39.05
C TRP A 150 7.17 6.98 37.73
N LYS A 151 7.33 6.26 36.62
CA LYS A 151 7.16 6.73 35.24
C LYS A 151 6.57 5.60 34.40
N ASP A 152 5.42 5.86 33.79
CA ASP A 152 4.81 4.94 32.83
C ASP A 152 5.72 4.78 31.61
N LYS A 153 5.97 3.52 31.24
CA LYS A 153 6.70 3.12 30.05
C LYS A 153 5.76 2.38 29.12
N THR A 154 5.53 2.93 27.94
CA THR A 154 4.75 2.31 26.87
C THR A 154 5.68 1.83 25.77
N PHE A 155 5.48 0.61 25.29
CA PHE A 155 6.16 0.07 24.12
C PHE A 155 5.20 -0.74 23.24
N VAL A 156 5.24 -0.51 21.94
CA VAL A 156 4.51 -1.33 20.95
C VAL A 156 5.45 -2.42 20.45
N LEU A 157 5.10 -3.69 20.71
CA LEU A 157 5.92 -4.81 20.26
C LEU A 157 5.97 -4.90 18.72
N PRO A 158 7.06 -5.45 18.14
CA PRO A 158 7.16 -5.64 16.69
C PRO A 158 6.05 -6.52 16.12
N SER A 159 5.81 -6.44 14.81
CA SER A 159 4.74 -7.17 14.11
C SER A 159 4.76 -8.70 14.34
N GLY A 160 5.92 -9.30 14.61
CA GLY A 160 6.05 -10.72 14.97
C GLY A 160 5.39 -11.12 16.30
N ALA A 161 4.99 -10.17 17.15
CA ALA A 161 4.22 -10.44 18.37
C ALA A 161 2.70 -10.48 18.14
N ALA A 162 2.20 -10.03 16.99
CA ALA A 162 0.79 -10.07 16.62
C ALA A 162 0.38 -11.48 16.15
N SER A 163 -0.91 -11.82 16.31
CA SER A 163 -1.51 -13.07 15.80
C SER A 163 -0.81 -14.36 16.24
N GLN A 164 -0.19 -14.39 17.42
CA GLN A 164 0.49 -15.57 17.97
C GLN A 164 -0.48 -16.40 18.83
N GLU A 165 -0.46 -17.72 18.68
CA GLU A 165 -1.17 -18.61 19.62
C GLU A 165 -0.58 -18.48 21.03
N THR A 166 0.75 -18.35 21.11
CA THR A 166 1.53 -18.18 22.33
C THR A 166 2.45 -16.98 22.23
N LEU A 167 2.23 -15.98 23.10
CA LEU A 167 3.15 -14.87 23.35
C LEU A 167 3.50 -14.81 24.84
N TYR A 168 4.75 -14.44 25.12
CA TYR A 168 5.27 -14.18 26.46
C TYR A 168 6.01 -12.84 26.46
N ILE A 169 5.91 -12.09 27.57
CA ILE A 169 6.78 -10.95 27.86
C ILE A 169 7.70 -11.23 29.05
N ALA A 170 8.82 -10.52 29.09
CA ALA A 170 9.77 -10.56 30.19
C ALA A 170 10.52 -9.24 30.38
N PHE A 171 11.08 -9.08 31.57
CA PHE A 171 11.89 -7.96 32.00
C PHE A 171 13.25 -8.48 32.42
N LEU A 172 14.28 -8.22 31.61
CA LEU A 172 15.67 -8.57 31.90
C LEU A 172 16.35 -7.39 32.61
N PHE A 173 16.61 -7.54 33.89
CA PHE A 173 17.33 -6.54 34.67
C PHE A 173 18.84 -6.75 34.52
N ASN A 174 19.59 -5.65 34.42
CA ASN A 174 21.05 -5.66 34.42
C ASN A 174 21.59 -4.75 35.53
N SER A 175 22.55 -5.27 36.31
CA SER A 175 23.25 -4.52 37.37
C SER A 175 24.52 -3.85 36.85
N GLU A 176 24.77 -2.62 37.29
CA GLU A 176 26.10 -2.01 37.28
C GLU A 176 26.63 -1.72 38.69
N TYR A 177 26.13 -2.44 39.70
CA TYR A 177 26.42 -2.17 41.13
C TYR A 177 25.99 -0.74 41.55
N GLY A 178 24.83 -0.30 41.04
CA GLY A 178 24.23 1.00 41.34
C GLY A 178 23.10 0.87 42.37
N TYR A 179 21.92 1.42 42.09
CA TYR A 179 20.75 1.30 42.99
C TYR A 179 19.74 0.26 42.46
N ASN A 180 18.98 -0.35 43.37
CA ASN A 180 17.95 -1.33 43.05
C ASN A 180 16.97 -0.79 41.99
N CYS A 181 16.54 -1.67 41.09
CA CYS A 181 15.59 -1.35 40.05
C CYS A 181 14.19 -1.81 40.44
N HIS A 182 13.17 -1.03 40.06
CA HIS A 182 11.79 -1.27 40.47
C HIS A 182 10.80 -1.12 39.32
N ILE A 183 9.88 -2.08 39.22
CA ILE A 183 8.79 -2.09 38.24
C ILE A 183 7.47 -2.41 38.96
N ASP A 184 6.39 -1.86 38.45
CA ASP A 184 5.03 -2.12 38.91
C ASP A 184 4.02 -2.01 37.75
N ASP A 185 2.74 -2.23 38.03
CA ASP A 185 1.59 -2.09 37.11
C ASP A 185 1.82 -2.52 35.65
N VAL A 186 2.19 -3.79 35.42
CA VAL A 186 2.38 -4.30 34.06
C VAL A 186 1.03 -4.56 33.40
N VAL A 187 0.71 -3.81 32.35
CA VAL A 187 -0.51 -3.96 31.54
C VAL A 187 -0.16 -4.21 30.08
N VAL A 188 -0.50 -5.38 29.56
CA VAL A 188 -0.44 -5.66 28.12
C VAL A 188 -1.81 -5.47 27.51
N THR A 189 -1.91 -4.64 26.49
CA THR A 189 -3.15 -4.45 25.71
C THR A 189 -2.98 -4.89 24.26
N GLY A 190 -4.05 -5.45 23.71
CA GLY A 190 -4.21 -5.80 22.31
C GLY A 190 -5.26 -4.91 21.65
N LEU A 191 -4.95 -4.38 20.48
CA LEU A 191 -5.94 -3.74 19.61
C LEU A 191 -6.53 -4.82 18.67
N PRO A 192 -7.85 -5.13 18.75
CA PRO A 192 -8.42 -6.28 18.05
C PRO A 192 -8.60 -6.02 16.55
N ALA A 193 -8.29 -7.02 15.73
CA ALA A 193 -8.49 -7.00 14.30
C ALA A 193 -10.00 -6.85 13.99
N GLN A 194 -10.35 -5.74 13.35
CA GLN A 194 -11.66 -5.54 12.75
C GLN A 194 -11.64 -5.95 11.29
N ASN A 195 -12.75 -6.52 10.84
CA ASN A 195 -13.08 -6.58 9.42
C ASN A 195 -13.29 -5.14 8.94
N ASN A 196 -12.26 -4.51 8.38
CA ASN A 196 -12.34 -3.12 7.95
C ASN A 196 -13.27 -3.01 6.74
N GLU A 197 -14.41 -2.35 6.91
CA GLU A 197 -15.35 -2.01 5.85
C GLU A 197 -14.90 -0.73 5.14
N LEU A 198 -14.51 -0.87 3.87
CA LEU A 198 -14.12 0.25 3.02
C LEU A 198 -15.22 0.55 2.02
N THR A 199 -15.66 1.81 2.01
CA THR A 199 -16.61 2.37 1.04
C THR A 199 -15.90 3.36 0.13
N PHE A 200 -16.50 3.69 -1.01
CA PHE A 200 -15.86 4.50 -2.05
C PHE A 200 -16.74 5.69 -2.45
N SER A 201 -16.10 6.81 -2.77
CA SER A 201 -16.80 8.01 -3.26
C SER A 201 -15.93 8.82 -4.23
N GLY A 202 -16.56 9.55 -5.15
CA GLY A 202 -15.87 10.44 -6.08
C GLY A 202 -15.95 11.92 -5.66
N SER A 203 -14.94 12.70 -6.03
CA SER A 203 -14.98 14.17 -5.98
C SER A 203 -14.15 14.78 -7.12
N GLY A 204 -14.21 16.09 -7.31
CA GLY A 204 -13.46 16.79 -8.36
C GLY A 204 -14.18 16.72 -9.72
N ALA A 205 -13.49 16.21 -10.76
CA ALA A 205 -14.00 16.16 -12.13
C ALA A 205 -15.20 15.20 -12.30
N SER A 206 -15.37 14.24 -11.40
CA SER A 206 -16.56 13.38 -11.32
C SER A 206 -16.91 13.11 -9.86
N THR A 207 -18.19 12.85 -9.58
CA THR A 207 -18.67 12.44 -8.24
C THR A 207 -19.06 10.96 -8.18
N THR A 208 -19.12 10.27 -9.33
CA THR A 208 -19.36 8.83 -9.39
C THR A 208 -18.04 8.07 -9.39
N VAL A 209 -18.06 6.84 -8.86
CA VAL A 209 -17.02 5.84 -9.09
C VAL A 209 -17.68 4.72 -9.88
N ASP A 210 -17.05 4.27 -10.97
CA ASP A 210 -17.57 3.20 -11.81
C ASP A 210 -17.03 1.85 -11.32
N SER A 211 -15.70 1.77 -11.17
CA SER A 211 -14.99 0.59 -10.64
C SER A 211 -13.77 1.01 -9.81
N ILE A 212 -13.30 0.10 -8.96
CA ILE A 212 -12.04 0.21 -8.21
C ILE A 212 -11.24 -1.07 -8.44
N ARG A 213 -9.96 -0.92 -8.82
CA ARG A 213 -8.96 -1.97 -8.64
C ARG A 213 -8.27 -1.77 -7.29
N VAL A 214 -8.16 -2.82 -6.50
CA VAL A 214 -7.43 -2.81 -5.23
C VAL A 214 -6.31 -3.83 -5.31
N ASP A 215 -5.08 -3.36 -5.17
CA ASP A 215 -3.87 -4.17 -5.11
C ASP A 215 -3.36 -4.19 -3.67
N ASN A 216 -3.24 -5.38 -3.08
CA ASN A 216 -2.49 -5.59 -1.85
C ASN A 216 -1.01 -5.70 -2.22
N LEU A 217 -0.27 -4.61 -1.99
CA LEU A 217 1.13 -4.47 -2.39
C LEU A 217 2.10 -5.25 -1.47
N THR A 218 1.65 -5.64 -0.28
CA THR A 218 2.43 -6.50 0.62
C THR A 218 2.33 -7.98 0.21
N GLN A 219 1.15 -8.42 -0.25
CA GLN A 219 0.88 -9.82 -0.57
C GLN A 219 0.84 -10.14 -2.07
N CYS A 220 0.97 -9.14 -2.93
CA CYS A 220 0.91 -9.27 -4.39
C CYS A 220 -0.39 -9.92 -4.92
N THR A 221 -1.51 -9.61 -4.26
CA THR A 221 -2.86 -10.00 -4.68
C THR A 221 -3.67 -8.79 -5.12
N SER A 222 -4.67 -9.01 -5.96
CA SER A 222 -5.55 -7.94 -6.47
C SER A 222 -7.00 -8.37 -6.42
N THR A 223 -7.92 -7.42 -6.23
CA THR A 223 -9.36 -7.59 -6.45
C THR A 223 -9.96 -6.40 -7.19
N VAL A 224 -11.17 -6.57 -7.71
CA VAL A 224 -11.92 -5.55 -8.44
C VAL A 224 -13.31 -5.41 -7.81
N LEU A 225 -13.76 -4.18 -7.68
CA LEU A 225 -15.08 -3.80 -7.16
C LEU A 225 -15.78 -2.84 -8.13
N ASN A 226 -17.11 -2.81 -8.09
CA ASN A 226 -17.88 -1.69 -8.62
C ASN A 226 -17.89 -0.53 -7.61
N GLY A 227 -18.09 0.70 -8.10
CA GLY A 227 -18.07 1.90 -7.25
C GLY A 227 -19.10 1.96 -6.12
N GLY A 228 -20.14 1.12 -6.16
CA GLY A 228 -21.15 1.00 -5.11
C GLY A 228 -20.94 -0.16 -4.13
N ASP A 229 -19.92 -0.99 -4.31
CA ASP A 229 -19.65 -2.14 -3.44
C ASP A 229 -18.92 -1.73 -2.15
N ILE A 230 -18.96 -2.61 -1.14
CA ILE A 230 -18.21 -2.50 0.11
C ILE A 230 -17.07 -3.53 0.04
N LEU A 231 -15.84 -3.08 0.26
CA LEU A 231 -14.70 -3.99 0.45
C LEU A 231 -14.58 -4.32 1.94
N VAL A 232 -14.72 -5.59 2.28
CA VAL A 232 -14.42 -6.12 3.62
C VAL A 232 -13.03 -6.73 3.60
N LEU A 233 -12.19 -6.28 4.52
CA LEU A 233 -10.83 -6.78 4.70
C LEU A 233 -10.80 -7.86 5.78
N ASP A 234 -10.63 -9.12 5.37
CA ASP A 234 -10.64 -10.27 6.27
C ASP A 234 -9.23 -10.59 6.79
N GLY A 235 -9.09 -10.65 8.11
CA GLY A 235 -7.94 -11.29 8.76
C GLY A 235 -7.90 -12.79 8.53
N ILE A 236 -6.72 -13.41 8.66
CA ILE A 236 -6.54 -14.85 8.41
C ILE A 236 -7.35 -15.70 9.41
N VAL A 237 -8.37 -16.39 8.90
CA VAL A 237 -9.01 -17.55 9.55
C VAL A 237 -8.67 -18.85 8.82
N GLY A 238 -7.42 -19.30 8.97
CA GLY A 238 -7.00 -20.71 8.86
C GLY A 238 -7.01 -21.41 7.50
N ILE A 239 -7.61 -20.86 6.43
CA ILE A 239 -7.62 -21.47 5.09
C ILE A 239 -7.29 -20.43 4.02
N ASN A 240 -6.10 -20.54 3.44
CA ASN A 240 -5.69 -19.72 2.29
C ASN A 240 -6.50 -20.10 1.04
N ASN A 241 -7.24 -19.14 0.48
CA ASN A 241 -7.72 -19.26 -0.88
C ASN A 241 -6.51 -19.30 -1.84
N ILE A 242 -6.48 -20.29 -2.74
CA ILE A 242 -5.37 -20.49 -3.67
C ILE A 242 -5.44 -19.39 -4.75
N ALA A 243 -4.69 -18.31 -4.55
CA ALA A 243 -4.51 -17.26 -5.55
C ALA A 243 -3.92 -17.85 -6.83
N SER A 244 -4.63 -17.68 -7.95
CA SER A 244 -4.19 -18.13 -9.27
C SER A 244 -3.22 -17.10 -9.85
N GLY A 245 -1.98 -17.52 -10.13
CA GLY A 245 -0.88 -16.59 -10.44
C GLY A 245 -1.01 -15.80 -11.74
N SER A 246 -0.58 -14.53 -11.65
CA SER A 246 0.29 -13.84 -12.62
C SER A 246 -0.14 -13.75 -14.10
N ASN A 247 -1.16 -12.93 -14.38
CA ASN A 247 -1.04 -11.88 -15.41
C ASN A 247 -2.07 -10.75 -15.22
N SER A 248 -1.61 -9.53 -14.98
CA SER A 248 -2.35 -8.46 -14.28
C SER A 248 -3.39 -7.67 -15.09
N ARG A 249 -3.82 -8.16 -16.26
CA ARG A 249 -4.72 -7.45 -17.20
C ARG A 249 -5.88 -8.27 -17.77
N LEU A 250 -5.84 -9.61 -17.63
CA LEU A 250 -6.92 -10.52 -18.00
C LEU A 250 -6.90 -11.74 -17.06
N LEU A 251 -7.88 -11.83 -16.14
CA LEU A 251 -8.02 -12.94 -15.20
C LEU A 251 -9.13 -13.88 -15.66
N ILE A 252 -8.90 -15.18 -15.57
CA ILE A 252 -9.87 -16.23 -15.95
C ILE A 252 -9.92 -17.28 -14.85
N TYR A 253 -11.04 -17.39 -14.13
CA TYR A 253 -11.17 -18.29 -12.98
C TYR A 253 -12.62 -18.74 -12.72
N PRO A 254 -12.87 -19.92 -12.11
CA PRO A 254 -11.93 -21.01 -11.96
C PRO A 254 -11.45 -21.55 -13.32
N ASN A 255 -10.19 -21.94 -13.37
CA ASN A 255 -9.55 -22.46 -14.58
C ASN A 255 -8.55 -23.55 -14.15
N PRO A 256 -8.87 -24.86 -14.32
CA PRO A 256 -9.98 -25.40 -15.12
C PRO A 256 -11.40 -25.09 -14.63
N VAL A 257 -12.32 -24.88 -15.56
CA VAL A 257 -13.76 -24.68 -15.32
C VAL A 257 -14.51 -26.01 -15.28
N THR A 258 -15.41 -26.12 -14.30
CA THR A 258 -16.35 -27.25 -14.13
C THR A 258 -17.77 -26.88 -14.58
N GLU A 259 -18.26 -25.70 -14.22
CA GLU A 259 -19.61 -25.22 -14.57
C GLU A 259 -19.61 -23.85 -15.26
N ASN A 260 -19.03 -22.85 -14.62
CA ASN A 260 -18.87 -21.47 -15.11
C ASN A 260 -17.48 -20.92 -14.74
N CYS A 261 -16.97 -19.99 -15.54
CA CYS A 261 -15.82 -19.16 -15.19
C CYS A 261 -16.12 -17.69 -15.41
N PHE A 262 -15.36 -16.84 -14.76
CA PHE A 262 -15.35 -15.40 -14.95
C PHE A 262 -14.17 -15.04 -15.85
N VAL A 263 -14.38 -14.03 -16.69
CA VAL A 263 -13.34 -13.35 -17.46
C VAL A 263 -13.36 -11.89 -17.02
N GLU A 264 -12.30 -11.47 -16.34
CA GLU A 264 -12.11 -10.09 -15.88
C GLU A 264 -10.98 -9.42 -16.64
N PHE A 265 -11.14 -8.16 -17.00
CA PHE A 265 -10.11 -7.39 -17.70
C PHE A 265 -10.24 -5.88 -17.48
N GLU A 266 -9.17 -5.15 -17.82
CA GLU A 266 -9.16 -3.69 -17.81
C GLU A 266 -9.47 -3.10 -19.20
N SER A 267 -10.60 -2.43 -19.37
CA SER A 267 -10.83 -1.58 -20.53
C SER A 267 -9.95 -0.32 -20.41
N LYS A 268 -8.93 -0.19 -21.27
CA LYS A 268 -8.03 0.98 -21.27
C LYS A 268 -8.71 2.30 -21.72
N VAL A 269 -9.87 2.22 -22.37
CA VAL A 269 -10.62 3.36 -22.90
C VAL A 269 -12.12 3.14 -22.71
N SER A 270 -12.88 4.23 -22.61
CA SER A 270 -14.33 4.17 -22.79
C SER A 270 -14.66 3.90 -24.27
N GLY A 271 -15.40 2.84 -24.58
CA GLY A 271 -15.73 2.48 -25.96
C GLY A 271 -16.32 1.08 -26.15
N LEU A 272 -16.44 0.67 -27.41
CA LEU A 272 -16.99 -0.63 -27.79
C LEU A 272 -15.94 -1.74 -27.62
N VAL A 273 -16.19 -2.65 -26.68
CA VAL A 273 -15.31 -3.80 -26.41
C VAL A 273 -15.98 -5.08 -26.89
N SER A 274 -15.20 -5.95 -27.55
CA SER A 274 -15.58 -7.28 -27.99
C SER A 274 -14.96 -8.33 -27.08
N LEU A 275 -15.74 -9.26 -26.55
CA LEU A 275 -15.23 -10.49 -25.94
C LEU A 275 -15.61 -11.67 -26.81
N VAL A 276 -14.63 -12.48 -27.20
CA VAL A 276 -14.76 -13.62 -28.12
C VAL A 276 -14.18 -14.86 -27.45
N ILE A 277 -14.89 -15.97 -27.53
CA ILE A 277 -14.38 -17.29 -27.13
C ILE A 277 -14.42 -18.21 -28.34
N SER A 278 -13.29 -18.83 -28.66
CA SER A 278 -13.14 -19.79 -29.76
C SER A 278 -12.52 -21.10 -29.26
N ASP A 279 -12.79 -22.19 -29.97
CA ASP A 279 -12.08 -23.45 -29.72
C ASP A 279 -10.66 -23.43 -30.32
N ILE A 280 -9.88 -24.50 -30.08
CA ILE A 280 -8.51 -24.64 -30.59
C ILE A 280 -8.39 -24.63 -32.13
N THR A 281 -9.49 -24.77 -32.88
CA THR A 281 -9.51 -24.68 -34.35
C THR A 281 -9.75 -23.25 -34.84
N GLY A 282 -9.97 -22.29 -33.92
CA GLY A 282 -10.30 -20.90 -34.23
C GLY A 282 -11.80 -20.67 -34.47
N LYS A 283 -12.65 -21.70 -34.37
CA LYS A 283 -14.10 -21.55 -34.51
C LYS A 283 -14.65 -20.78 -33.31
N VAL A 284 -15.28 -19.63 -33.57
CA VAL A 284 -15.98 -18.85 -32.53
C VAL A 284 -17.13 -19.69 -31.97
N ILE A 285 -17.11 -19.87 -30.65
CA ILE A 285 -18.13 -20.56 -29.87
C ILE A 285 -19.19 -19.56 -29.43
N ILE A 286 -18.75 -18.41 -28.94
CA ILE A 286 -19.63 -17.31 -28.53
C ILE A 286 -18.87 -15.97 -28.53
N LYS A 287 -19.60 -14.88 -28.76
CA LYS A 287 -19.07 -13.51 -28.81
C LYS A 287 -20.11 -12.53 -28.26
N THR A 288 -19.65 -11.53 -27.51
CA THR A 288 -20.44 -10.35 -27.12
C THR A 288 -19.74 -9.06 -27.53
N ARG A 289 -20.51 -7.98 -27.60
CA ARG A 289 -20.03 -6.60 -27.80
C ARG A 289 -20.83 -5.66 -26.91
N ASN A 290 -20.13 -4.88 -26.09
CA ASN A 290 -20.73 -3.97 -25.13
C ASN A 290 -19.94 -2.64 -25.16
N ASN A 291 -20.64 -1.51 -25.01
CA ASN A 291 -19.98 -0.26 -24.68
C ASN A 291 -19.61 -0.29 -23.19
N LEU A 292 -18.32 -0.18 -22.90
CA LEU A 292 -17.76 -0.19 -21.55
C LEU A 292 -17.10 1.17 -21.26
N SER A 293 -17.05 1.57 -20.00
CA SER A 293 -16.22 2.70 -19.56
C SER A 293 -14.73 2.34 -19.57
N GLN A 294 -13.85 3.26 -19.18
CA GLN A 294 -12.49 2.89 -18.77
C GLN A 294 -12.54 2.29 -17.35
N GLY A 295 -11.75 1.26 -17.10
CA GLY A 295 -11.71 0.56 -15.82
C GLY A 295 -11.92 -0.94 -15.96
N TYR A 296 -12.31 -1.62 -14.89
CA TYR A 296 -12.34 -3.08 -14.85
C TYR A 296 -13.75 -3.65 -15.05
N HIS A 297 -13.82 -4.75 -15.80
CA HIS A 297 -15.07 -5.37 -16.24
C HIS A 297 -15.05 -6.88 -16.07
N ARG A 298 -16.16 -7.46 -15.58
CA ARG A 298 -16.35 -8.91 -15.41
C ARG A 298 -17.41 -9.45 -16.37
N TYR A 299 -17.11 -10.58 -16.99
CA TYR A 299 -18.08 -11.40 -17.73
C TYR A 299 -18.13 -12.79 -17.13
N GLN A 300 -19.33 -13.33 -16.97
CA GLN A 300 -19.54 -14.72 -16.62
C GLN A 300 -19.73 -15.55 -17.88
N VAL A 301 -18.98 -16.65 -17.99
CA VAL A 301 -18.98 -17.58 -19.10
C VAL A 301 -19.53 -18.92 -18.60
N LYS A 302 -20.56 -19.44 -19.29
CA LYS A 302 -21.26 -20.67 -18.93
C LYS A 302 -21.35 -21.63 -20.11
N GLY A 303 -21.58 -22.91 -19.80
CA GLY A 303 -21.99 -23.92 -20.79
C GLY A 303 -20.89 -24.50 -21.70
N LEU A 304 -19.65 -24.02 -21.63
CA LEU A 304 -18.52 -24.56 -22.41
C LEU A 304 -18.34 -26.07 -22.17
N GLY A 305 -18.33 -26.87 -23.23
CA GLY A 305 -18.05 -28.31 -23.17
C GLY A 305 -16.62 -28.64 -22.81
N SER A 306 -16.30 -29.93 -22.63
CA SER A 306 -14.93 -30.33 -22.32
C SER A 306 -13.98 -29.98 -23.47
N GLY A 307 -12.91 -29.26 -23.18
CA GLY A 307 -11.96 -28.79 -24.18
C GLY A 307 -11.13 -27.57 -23.73
N ALA A 308 -10.19 -27.16 -24.57
CA ALA A 308 -9.48 -25.91 -24.42
C ALA A 308 -10.09 -24.84 -25.34
N TYR A 309 -10.23 -23.62 -24.83
CA TYR A 309 -10.76 -22.47 -25.57
C TYR A 309 -9.80 -21.30 -25.46
N ALA A 310 -9.66 -20.54 -26.54
CA ALA A 310 -9.02 -19.24 -26.53
C ALA A 310 -10.06 -18.16 -26.21
N VAL A 311 -9.67 -17.22 -25.36
CA VAL A 311 -10.43 -16.00 -25.06
C VAL A 311 -9.70 -14.83 -25.67
N GLN A 312 -10.39 -13.97 -26.39
CA GLN A 312 -9.86 -12.69 -26.87
C GLN A 312 -10.81 -11.57 -26.43
N VAL A 313 -10.26 -10.57 -25.75
CA VAL A 313 -10.96 -9.33 -25.39
C VAL A 313 -10.28 -8.19 -26.13
N TYR A 314 -11.01 -7.42 -26.95
CA TYR A 314 -10.40 -6.33 -27.72
C TYR A 314 -11.34 -5.15 -27.95
N SER A 315 -10.73 -3.98 -28.06
CA SER A 315 -11.29 -2.75 -28.63
C SER A 315 -10.34 -2.24 -29.72
N ASP A 316 -10.58 -1.04 -30.25
CA ASP A 316 -9.64 -0.37 -31.16
C ASP A 316 -8.34 0.09 -30.45
N ALA A 317 -8.32 0.12 -29.10
CA ALA A 317 -7.21 0.64 -28.29
C ALA A 317 -6.48 -0.42 -27.45
N PHE A 318 -6.98 -1.65 -27.33
CA PHE A 318 -6.31 -2.73 -26.59
C PHE A 318 -6.77 -4.11 -27.07
N SER A 319 -5.94 -5.13 -26.84
CA SER A 319 -6.31 -6.54 -27.03
C SER A 319 -5.62 -7.41 -25.97
N TYR A 320 -6.41 -8.22 -25.27
CA TYR A 320 -5.95 -9.26 -24.35
C TYR A 320 -6.32 -10.64 -24.88
N THR A 321 -5.50 -11.63 -24.56
CA THR A 321 -5.74 -13.04 -24.89
C THR A 321 -5.53 -13.92 -23.66
N GLY A 322 -6.37 -14.94 -23.53
CA GLY A 322 -6.35 -15.88 -22.42
C GLY A 322 -6.83 -17.27 -22.84
N LYS A 323 -6.85 -18.21 -21.89
CA LYS A 323 -7.20 -19.61 -22.16
C LYS A 323 -8.16 -20.12 -21.09
N ILE A 324 -9.24 -20.77 -21.50
CA ILE A 324 -10.12 -21.55 -20.62
C ILE A 324 -9.85 -23.04 -20.85
N ILE A 325 -9.64 -23.80 -19.80
CA ILE A 325 -9.67 -25.27 -19.81
C ILE A 325 -10.99 -25.72 -19.21
N SER A 326 -11.90 -26.31 -19.98
CA SER A 326 -13.14 -26.88 -19.45
C SER A 326 -13.04 -28.39 -19.30
N ASN A 327 -13.41 -28.88 -18.12
CA ASN A 327 -13.53 -30.30 -17.80
C ASN A 327 -14.99 -30.79 -17.82
N ARG A 328 -15.92 -29.96 -18.32
CA ARG A 328 -17.36 -30.20 -18.28
C ARG A 328 -17.78 -31.30 -19.26
N ARG A 329 -18.04 -32.51 -18.74
CA ARG A 329 -18.42 -33.70 -19.54
C ARG A 329 -19.74 -33.56 -20.29
N MET A 330 -20.68 -32.74 -19.80
CA MET A 330 -21.95 -32.45 -20.45
C MET A 330 -22.03 -30.94 -20.79
N PRO A 331 -21.73 -30.53 -22.04
CA PRO A 331 -21.85 -29.13 -22.47
C PRO A 331 -23.26 -28.60 -22.25
N GLY A 332 -23.36 -27.32 -21.91
CA GLY A 332 -24.61 -26.56 -22.03
C GLY A 332 -24.69 -25.87 -23.39
N THR A 333 -25.67 -24.98 -23.55
CA THR A 333 -25.53 -23.90 -24.54
C THR A 333 -24.47 -22.95 -24.00
N ALA A 334 -23.46 -22.62 -24.81
CA ALA A 334 -22.46 -21.64 -24.41
C ALA A 334 -23.13 -20.27 -24.23
N ASP A 335 -22.84 -19.60 -23.12
CA ASP A 335 -23.41 -18.29 -22.78
C ASP A 335 -22.32 -17.37 -22.21
N ILE A 336 -22.43 -16.08 -22.53
CA ILE A 336 -21.60 -15.00 -21.98
C ILE A 336 -22.56 -13.93 -21.47
N THR A 337 -22.62 -13.80 -20.15
CA THR A 337 -23.35 -12.72 -19.49
C THR A 337 -22.36 -11.64 -19.06
N TYR A 338 -22.59 -10.38 -19.43
CA TYR A 338 -21.86 -9.28 -18.79
C TYR A 338 -22.36 -9.17 -17.35
N GLU A 339 -21.48 -9.39 -16.38
CA GLU A 339 -21.80 -9.12 -14.99
C GLU A 339 -21.52 -7.64 -14.71
N THR A 340 -22.51 -6.79 -15.01
CA THR A 340 -22.77 -5.72 -14.05
C THR A 340 -22.99 -6.40 -12.69
N LEU A 341 -22.20 -6.07 -11.67
CA LEU A 341 -22.57 -6.40 -10.29
C LEU A 341 -23.84 -5.59 -9.99
N ASN A 342 -24.97 -6.24 -10.24
CA ASN A 342 -26.35 -5.75 -10.29
C ASN A 342 -26.69 -4.58 -11.26
N THR A 343 -27.27 -4.92 -12.42
CA THR A 343 -28.72 -4.68 -12.61
C THR A 343 -29.38 -5.92 -13.23
N LYS A 344 -30.68 -6.11 -12.96
CA LYS A 344 -31.38 -7.41 -13.08
C LYS A 344 -31.67 -7.84 -14.52
N SER A 345 -31.53 -9.14 -14.78
CA SER A 345 -32.35 -9.86 -15.77
C SER A 345 -33.75 -10.16 -15.15
N GLU A 346 -34.85 -10.44 -15.86
CA GLU A 346 -35.02 -10.83 -17.27
C GLU A 346 -36.51 -10.66 -17.70
N LYS A 347 -36.79 -10.81 -19.01
CA LYS A 347 -38.07 -11.20 -19.68
C LYS A 347 -38.98 -10.14 -20.36
N GLN A 348 -38.79 -10.12 -21.68
CA GLN A 348 -39.78 -10.37 -22.75
C GLN A 348 -40.80 -9.31 -23.20
N SER A 349 -41.14 -9.46 -24.49
CA SER A 349 -42.20 -8.81 -25.28
C SER A 349 -42.12 -7.28 -25.49
N ASN A 350 -41.44 -6.93 -26.58
CA ASN A 350 -41.89 -6.00 -27.62
C ASN A 350 -43.38 -5.58 -27.55
N THR A 351 -43.65 -4.33 -27.14
CA THR A 351 -44.48 -3.34 -27.87
C THR A 351 -44.50 -1.99 -27.13
N ASP A 352 -44.07 -0.93 -27.82
CA ASP A 352 -44.61 0.44 -27.82
C ASP A 352 -44.77 1.30 -26.54
N ILE A 353 -44.78 2.62 -26.80
CA ILE A 353 -45.39 3.72 -26.00
C ILE A 353 -44.55 4.35 -24.86
N TRP A 354 -44.07 5.56 -25.21
CA TRP A 354 -43.96 6.81 -24.41
C TRP A 354 -42.62 7.35 -23.87
N ASN A 355 -42.27 8.51 -24.44
CA ASN A 355 -41.83 9.69 -23.69
C ASN A 355 -42.72 9.94 -22.45
N THR A 356 -42.18 9.87 -21.23
CA THR A 356 -42.08 11.03 -20.32
C THR A 356 -41.43 10.68 -18.98
N LYS A 357 -40.58 11.60 -18.51
CA LYS A 357 -40.16 11.85 -17.11
C LYS A 357 -40.56 10.80 -16.05
N LYS A 358 -39.55 10.16 -15.45
CA LYS A 358 -39.10 10.59 -14.10
C LYS A 358 -37.72 10.05 -13.74
N GLN A 359 -36.96 10.95 -13.13
CA GLN A 359 -35.79 10.67 -12.30
C GLN A 359 -36.11 9.53 -11.32
N HIS A 360 -35.36 8.44 -11.41
CA HIS A 360 -35.41 7.34 -10.43
C HIS A 360 -33.97 7.04 -10.00
N ASP A 361 -33.60 7.57 -8.84
CA ASP A 361 -32.45 7.09 -8.08
C ASP A 361 -32.72 5.63 -7.71
N VAL A 362 -32.06 4.70 -8.38
CA VAL A 362 -32.15 3.27 -8.04
C VAL A 362 -30.94 2.93 -7.19
N LYS A 363 -31.17 2.85 -5.86
CA LYS A 363 -30.24 2.19 -4.93
C LYS A 363 -30.05 0.74 -5.36
N GLY A 364 -29.01 0.46 -6.14
CA GLY A 364 -28.44 -0.88 -6.22
C GLY A 364 -27.93 -1.26 -4.84
N THR A 365 -28.26 -2.47 -4.38
CA THR A 365 -27.70 -3.00 -3.15
C THR A 365 -26.21 -3.28 -3.37
N SER A 366 -25.36 -2.53 -2.66
CA SER A 366 -23.91 -2.75 -2.57
C SER A 366 -23.62 -4.23 -2.37
N SER A 367 -22.73 -4.79 -3.18
CA SER A 367 -22.19 -6.12 -2.92
C SER A 367 -21.12 -6.01 -1.85
N ILE A 368 -20.98 -7.04 -1.00
CA ILE A 368 -19.84 -7.16 -0.11
C ILE A 368 -18.80 -8.01 -0.84
N ILE A 369 -17.64 -7.42 -1.11
CA ILE A 369 -16.48 -8.09 -1.69
C ILE A 369 -15.47 -8.31 -0.57
N HIS A 370 -14.99 -9.54 -0.42
CA HIS A 370 -13.99 -9.89 0.57
C HIS A 370 -12.59 -9.89 -0.06
N MET A 371 -11.63 -9.28 0.63
CA MET A 371 -10.20 -9.36 0.33
C MET A 371 -9.48 -9.80 1.58
N GLN A 372 -8.64 -10.83 1.46
CA GLN A 372 -7.76 -11.20 2.57
C GLN A 372 -6.73 -10.08 2.78
N TYR A 373 -6.54 -9.72 4.05
CA TYR A 373 -5.76 -8.58 4.48
C TYR A 373 -5.08 -8.90 5.81
N ASN A 374 -3.76 -8.74 5.87
CA ASN A 374 -3.05 -8.70 7.14
C ASN A 374 -2.96 -7.24 7.59
N MET A 375 -3.18 -6.98 8.88
CA MET A 375 -3.12 -5.62 9.39
C MET A 375 -1.70 -5.06 9.24
N GLY A 376 -1.58 -3.90 8.60
CA GLY A 376 -0.29 -3.35 8.17
C GLY A 376 -0.01 -3.52 6.68
N ASP A 377 -0.80 -4.33 5.96
CA ASP A 377 -0.68 -4.42 4.51
C ASP A 377 -0.96 -3.07 3.84
N LEU A 378 -0.13 -2.74 2.87
CA LEU A 378 -0.27 -1.54 2.07
C LEU A 378 -1.22 -1.83 0.90
N LEU A 379 -2.37 -1.17 0.88
CA LEU A 379 -3.32 -1.28 -0.22
C LEU A 379 -3.21 -0.07 -1.16
N LYS A 380 -3.10 -0.36 -2.46
CA LYS A 380 -3.23 0.63 -3.54
C LYS A 380 -4.60 0.48 -4.18
N PHE A 381 -5.38 1.54 -4.11
CA PHE A 381 -6.69 1.68 -4.73
C PHE A 381 -6.54 2.52 -6.00
N THR A 382 -7.03 2.02 -7.13
CA THR A 382 -7.18 2.81 -8.36
C THR A 382 -8.67 2.90 -8.67
N GLY A 383 -9.28 4.04 -8.36
CA GLY A 383 -10.67 4.32 -8.69
C GLY A 383 -10.78 4.84 -10.12
N PHE A 384 -11.85 4.45 -10.82
CA PHE A 384 -12.15 4.84 -12.21
C PHE A 384 -13.52 5.53 -12.30
N SER A 385 -13.65 6.52 -13.18
CA SER A 385 -14.90 7.24 -13.46
C SER A 385 -14.89 7.80 -14.90
N GLY A 386 -15.57 7.13 -15.83
CA GLY A 386 -15.59 7.46 -17.24
C GLY A 386 -14.22 7.33 -17.93
N VAL A 387 -13.48 8.44 -18.00
CA VAL A 387 -12.09 8.53 -18.49
C VAL A 387 -11.11 9.03 -17.42
N HIS A 388 -11.60 9.30 -16.21
CA HIS A 388 -10.77 9.72 -15.09
C HIS A 388 -10.37 8.51 -14.27
N SER A 389 -9.12 8.48 -13.81
CA SER A 389 -8.68 7.49 -12.83
C SER A 389 -7.75 8.12 -11.79
N THR A 390 -7.81 7.63 -10.56
CA THR A 390 -7.09 8.22 -9.43
C THR A 390 -6.62 7.15 -8.47
N VAL A 391 -5.33 7.21 -8.14
CA VAL A 391 -4.64 6.30 -7.24
C VAL A 391 -4.67 6.87 -5.82
N ARG A 392 -4.96 6.01 -4.85
CA ARG A 392 -4.81 6.26 -3.42
C ARG A 392 -4.07 5.08 -2.80
N THR A 393 -3.06 5.34 -2.01
CA THR A 393 -2.36 4.35 -1.19
C THR A 393 -2.65 4.62 0.28
N LEU A 394 -2.92 3.56 1.05
CA LEU A 394 -3.10 3.65 2.50
C LEU A 394 -2.96 2.25 3.13
N ILE A 395 -2.67 2.24 4.43
CA ILE A 395 -2.77 1.07 5.30
C ILE A 395 -4.12 1.20 6.03
N PRO A 396 -5.15 0.38 5.71
CA PRO A 396 -6.45 0.45 6.36
C PRO A 396 -6.37 0.03 7.83
N THR A 397 -6.70 0.93 8.75
CA THR A 397 -6.67 0.68 10.21
C THR A 397 -8.06 0.63 10.87
N ALA A 398 -9.10 1.03 10.16
CA ALA A 398 -10.50 1.03 10.59
C ALA A 398 -11.43 1.14 9.36
N ASN A 399 -12.73 1.01 9.59
CA ASN A 399 -13.78 1.33 8.62
C ASN A 399 -13.65 2.78 8.12
N GLN A 400 -13.66 3.01 6.81
CA GLN A 400 -13.49 4.34 6.23
C GLN A 400 -14.06 4.47 4.81
N ASN A 401 -14.35 5.71 4.41
CA ASN A 401 -14.70 6.05 3.04
C ASN A 401 -13.46 6.56 2.30
N ILE A 402 -13.05 5.86 1.24
CA ILE A 402 -11.95 6.24 0.36
C ILE A 402 -12.52 7.15 -0.73
N ASN A 403 -12.22 8.45 -0.62
CA ASN A 403 -12.59 9.43 -1.64
C ASN A 403 -11.51 9.52 -2.75
N PHE A 404 -11.94 9.38 -4.00
CA PHE A 404 -11.12 9.61 -5.18
C PHE A 404 -11.38 11.02 -5.73
N THR A 405 -10.39 11.90 -5.63
CA THR A 405 -10.43 13.23 -6.24
C THR A 405 -10.04 13.13 -7.72
N PHE A 406 -11.02 12.93 -8.59
CA PHE A 406 -10.81 12.79 -10.01
C PHE A 406 -10.32 14.09 -10.65
N VAL A 407 -9.30 13.99 -11.51
CA VAL A 407 -8.74 15.10 -12.28
C VAL A 407 -8.72 14.72 -13.77
N SER A 408 -8.92 15.69 -14.67
CA SER A 408 -8.72 15.45 -16.10
C SER A 408 -7.23 15.37 -16.43
N CYS A 409 -6.79 14.24 -16.99
CA CYS A 409 -5.42 13.98 -17.44
C CYS A 409 -5.49 13.23 -18.78
N ILE A 410 -5.69 13.99 -19.86
CA ILE A 410 -5.92 13.49 -21.22
C ILE A 410 -4.96 14.18 -22.20
N ASP A 411 -4.21 13.41 -22.99
CA ASP A 411 -3.20 13.95 -23.94
C ASP A 411 -3.76 14.28 -25.34
N GLY A 412 -2.87 14.69 -26.26
CA GLY A 412 -3.20 15.02 -27.65
C GLY A 412 -3.61 13.82 -28.54
N ASP A 413 -3.54 12.60 -28.02
CA ASP A 413 -4.05 11.37 -28.64
C ASP A 413 -5.34 10.85 -27.97
N ASN A 414 -5.84 11.54 -26.95
CA ASN A 414 -6.92 11.12 -26.06
C ASN A 414 -6.58 9.91 -25.16
N ASN A 415 -5.31 9.60 -24.95
CA ASN A 415 -4.94 8.68 -23.87
C ASN A 415 -5.29 9.34 -22.54
N SER A 416 -5.91 8.57 -21.64
CA SER A 416 -6.35 9.05 -20.33
C SER A 416 -5.61 8.31 -19.22
N TYR A 417 -5.03 9.07 -18.29
CA TYR A 417 -4.00 8.58 -17.37
C TYR A 417 -4.43 8.59 -15.91
N PRO A 418 -4.10 7.57 -15.10
CA PRO A 418 -4.28 7.62 -13.65
C PRO A 418 -3.38 8.68 -13.02
N VAL A 419 -3.91 9.36 -12.00
CA VAL A 419 -3.21 10.41 -11.26
C VAL A 419 -3.09 10.06 -9.78
N VAL A 420 -2.06 10.57 -9.11
CA VAL A 420 -1.84 10.40 -7.67
C VAL A 420 -1.47 11.74 -7.03
N GLN A 421 -2.01 12.04 -5.85
CA GLN A 421 -1.60 13.20 -5.08
C GLN A 421 -0.49 12.79 -4.10
N ILE A 422 0.66 13.46 -4.17
CA ILE A 422 1.81 13.24 -3.29
C ILE A 422 2.16 14.60 -2.68
N GLY A 423 1.89 14.76 -1.38
CA GLY A 423 1.95 16.06 -0.70
C GLY A 423 1.00 17.08 -1.35
N SER A 424 1.54 18.24 -1.74
CA SER A 424 0.79 19.29 -2.45
C SER A 424 0.77 19.12 -3.98
N GLN A 425 1.44 18.12 -4.53
CA GLN A 425 1.59 17.93 -5.98
C GLN A 425 0.68 16.82 -6.50
N THR A 426 0.08 17.01 -7.68
CA THR A 426 -0.63 15.93 -8.39
C THR A 426 0.23 15.42 -9.54
N TRP A 427 0.54 14.13 -9.55
CA TRP A 427 1.43 13.48 -10.50
C TRP A 427 0.68 12.46 -11.36
N MET A 428 1.13 12.24 -12.60
CA MET A 428 0.75 11.05 -13.36
C MET A 428 1.30 9.79 -12.68
N ALA A 429 0.44 8.77 -12.52
CA ALA A 429 0.78 7.47 -11.94
C ALA A 429 1.24 6.43 -12.97
N GLU A 430 1.20 6.75 -14.27
CA GLU A 430 1.86 6.00 -15.34
C GLU A 430 2.67 6.95 -16.26
N ASN A 431 3.49 6.38 -17.15
CA ASN A 431 4.32 7.15 -18.09
C ASN A 431 3.51 7.63 -19.31
N LEU A 432 3.81 8.84 -19.80
CA LEU A 432 3.20 9.42 -20.99
C LEU A 432 3.47 8.58 -22.25
N LYS A 433 2.46 8.45 -23.13
CA LYS A 433 2.51 7.67 -24.38
C LYS A 433 1.95 8.42 -25.61
N THR A 434 1.82 9.75 -25.52
CA THR A 434 1.39 10.60 -26.64
C THR A 434 2.37 10.60 -27.82
N THR A 435 1.83 10.71 -29.03
CA THR A 435 2.53 10.97 -30.29
C THR A 435 2.33 12.41 -30.77
N LYS A 436 1.50 13.19 -30.06
CA LYS A 436 1.20 14.60 -30.35
C LYS A 436 1.44 15.51 -29.15
N TYR A 437 1.74 16.78 -29.42
CA TYR A 437 1.63 17.86 -28.44
C TYR A 437 0.16 18.12 -28.08
N CYS A 438 -0.10 18.79 -26.94
CA CYS A 438 -1.45 19.18 -26.53
C CYS A 438 -2.10 20.21 -27.47
N THR A 439 -1.29 20.89 -28.29
CA THR A 439 -1.71 21.74 -29.42
C THR A 439 -2.10 20.95 -30.69
N GLY A 440 -1.97 19.62 -30.68
CA GLY A 440 -2.34 18.73 -31.79
C GLY A 440 -1.27 18.50 -32.86
N GLY A 441 -0.11 19.15 -32.77
CA GLY A 441 1.01 18.89 -33.67
C GLY A 441 1.70 17.55 -33.38
N SER A 442 2.06 16.79 -34.44
CA SER A 442 2.77 15.52 -34.29
C SER A 442 4.22 15.69 -33.82
N ILE A 443 4.70 14.72 -33.05
CA ILE A 443 6.11 14.56 -32.66
C ILE A 443 6.76 13.60 -33.66
N ASN A 444 8.06 13.75 -33.97
CA ASN A 444 8.72 12.88 -34.95
C ASN A 444 8.99 11.49 -34.37
N PHE A 445 8.50 10.43 -35.01
CA PHE A 445 8.84 9.05 -34.65
C PHE A 445 10.18 8.65 -35.28
N VAL A 446 11.19 8.34 -34.46
CA VAL A 446 12.55 8.02 -34.93
C VAL A 446 13.09 6.75 -34.26
N PRO A 447 12.71 5.55 -34.73
CA PRO A 447 13.18 4.29 -34.14
C PRO A 447 14.61 3.91 -34.53
N ASP A 448 15.10 4.33 -35.71
CA ASP A 448 16.46 3.97 -36.17
C ASP A 448 17.55 4.51 -35.24
N GLN A 449 18.60 3.74 -35.00
CA GLN A 449 19.71 4.11 -34.10
C GLN A 449 20.56 5.25 -34.66
N ASN A 450 20.95 5.16 -35.92
CA ASN A 450 21.83 6.15 -36.53
C ASN A 450 21.14 7.51 -36.70
N SER A 451 19.83 7.48 -36.99
CA SER A 451 18.97 8.67 -37.13
C SER A 451 18.62 9.33 -35.80
N TRP A 452 18.71 8.62 -34.69
CA TRP A 452 18.52 9.17 -33.34
C TRP A 452 19.81 9.80 -32.77
N SER A 453 20.95 9.21 -33.10
CA SER A 453 22.26 9.79 -32.76
C SER A 453 22.39 11.20 -33.34
N TYR A 454 22.77 12.17 -32.53
CA TYR A 454 22.87 13.61 -32.89
C TYR A 454 21.55 14.29 -33.31
N LEU A 455 20.39 13.72 -32.97
CA LEU A 455 19.09 14.26 -33.36
C LEU A 455 18.70 15.50 -32.54
N THR A 456 18.81 16.69 -33.14
CA THR A 456 18.56 18.01 -32.50
C THR A 456 17.14 18.55 -32.65
N ILE A 457 16.19 17.71 -33.10
CA ILE A 457 14.76 18.05 -33.23
C ILE A 457 13.92 17.17 -32.32
N ALA A 458 12.77 17.67 -31.88
CA ALA A 458 11.86 16.94 -31.01
C ALA A 458 11.39 15.60 -31.63
N ALA A 459 11.60 14.51 -30.89
CA ALA A 459 11.32 13.16 -31.36
C ALA A 459 10.96 12.18 -30.23
N TYR A 460 10.37 11.05 -30.62
CA TYR A 460 10.04 9.94 -29.74
C TYR A 460 10.31 8.56 -30.39
N CYS A 461 10.41 7.51 -29.58
CA CYS A 461 10.50 6.13 -30.02
C CYS A 461 9.94 5.14 -28.97
N ASP A 462 9.43 4.00 -29.44
CA ASP A 462 8.95 2.94 -28.54
C ASP A 462 10.14 2.33 -27.77
N PRO A 463 9.99 1.95 -26.48
CA PRO A 463 11.05 1.26 -25.75
C PRO A 463 11.45 -0.05 -26.45
N LYS A 464 12.75 -0.23 -26.69
CA LYS A 464 13.33 -1.32 -27.51
C LYS A 464 12.90 -1.35 -29.00
N ASN A 465 12.26 -0.29 -29.51
CA ASN A 465 11.56 -0.27 -30.80
C ASN A 465 10.47 -1.35 -30.93
N ILE A 466 9.80 -1.67 -29.82
CA ILE A 466 8.70 -2.64 -29.77
C ILE A 466 7.41 -1.88 -29.45
N PRO A 467 6.44 -1.72 -30.38
CA PRO A 467 5.23 -0.93 -30.12
C PRO A 467 4.42 -1.38 -28.89
N ALA A 468 4.37 -2.69 -28.62
CA ALA A 468 3.71 -3.24 -27.43
C ALA A 468 4.37 -2.82 -26.10
N ASN A 469 5.63 -2.36 -26.11
CA ASN A 469 6.28 -1.81 -24.93
C ASN A 469 5.80 -0.40 -24.61
N ALA A 470 5.46 0.44 -25.59
CA ALA A 470 4.94 1.79 -25.32
C ALA A 470 3.61 1.73 -24.54
N ASP A 471 2.84 0.68 -24.81
CA ASP A 471 1.55 0.35 -24.20
C ASP A 471 1.66 -0.13 -22.73
N THR A 472 2.89 -0.35 -22.23
CA THR A 472 3.21 -0.81 -20.88
C THR A 472 4.14 0.14 -20.14
N PHE A 473 5.20 0.63 -20.79
CA PHE A 473 6.27 1.45 -20.21
C PHE A 473 6.18 2.94 -20.56
N GLY A 474 5.21 3.35 -21.40
CA GLY A 474 5.17 4.67 -22.01
C GLY A 474 6.15 4.82 -23.17
N GLN A 475 6.09 5.98 -23.84
CA GLN A 475 7.01 6.34 -24.91
C GLN A 475 8.32 6.94 -24.35
N LEU A 476 9.39 6.86 -25.13
CA LEU A 476 10.65 7.55 -24.83
C LEU A 476 10.77 8.79 -25.72
N TYR A 477 10.99 9.94 -25.09
CA TYR A 477 11.08 11.25 -25.72
C TYR A 477 12.49 11.82 -25.56
N ASN A 478 12.98 12.51 -26.58
CA ASN A 478 14.17 13.34 -26.39
C ASN A 478 13.84 14.66 -25.67
N TRP A 479 14.85 15.35 -25.16
CA TRP A 479 14.61 16.52 -24.30
C TRP A 479 13.87 17.64 -25.04
N TRP A 480 14.15 17.85 -26.34
CA TRP A 480 13.44 18.83 -27.17
C TRP A 480 11.93 18.56 -27.30
N ALA A 481 11.49 17.30 -27.26
CA ALA A 481 10.07 16.97 -27.19
C ALA A 481 9.50 17.25 -25.78
N ALA A 482 10.23 16.86 -24.73
CA ALA A 482 9.82 17.06 -23.34
C ALA A 482 9.74 18.53 -22.91
N SER A 483 10.66 19.38 -23.38
CA SER A 483 10.75 20.81 -23.06
C SER A 483 10.06 21.73 -24.08
N SER A 484 9.35 21.16 -25.05
CA SER A 484 8.72 21.93 -26.14
C SER A 484 7.70 22.93 -25.62
N SER A 485 7.76 24.18 -26.11
CA SER A 485 6.77 25.23 -25.82
C SER A 485 5.37 24.90 -26.35
N SER A 486 5.24 23.94 -27.28
CA SER A 486 3.96 23.40 -27.74
C SER A 486 3.25 22.51 -26.71
N GLY A 487 3.94 22.13 -25.62
CA GLY A 487 3.43 21.32 -24.51
C GLY A 487 3.21 19.85 -24.88
N ILE A 488 4.01 18.95 -24.30
CA ILE A 488 3.81 17.50 -24.51
C ILE A 488 2.74 16.91 -23.56
N CYS A 489 2.54 17.55 -22.41
CA CYS A 489 1.64 17.10 -21.36
C CYS A 489 0.16 17.45 -21.63
N PRO A 490 -0.78 16.71 -21.02
CA PRO A 490 -2.21 17.06 -20.97
C PRO A 490 -2.50 18.52 -20.63
N THR A 491 -3.62 19.07 -21.12
CA THR A 491 -3.99 20.47 -20.87
C THR A 491 -4.10 20.78 -19.37
N GLY A 492 -3.34 21.78 -18.91
CA GLY A 492 -3.25 22.13 -17.49
C GLY A 492 -2.28 21.27 -16.67
N TRP A 493 -1.42 20.51 -17.34
CA TRP A 493 -0.29 19.75 -16.78
C TRP A 493 1.00 20.16 -17.51
N HIS A 494 2.16 19.96 -16.88
CA HIS A 494 3.47 20.27 -17.47
C HIS A 494 4.51 19.21 -17.13
N VAL A 495 5.63 19.24 -17.85
CA VAL A 495 6.80 18.39 -17.52
C VAL A 495 7.49 19.00 -16.30
N PRO A 496 7.71 18.22 -15.23
CA PRO A 496 8.24 18.72 -13.95
C PRO A 496 9.59 19.42 -14.09
N SER A 497 9.72 20.58 -13.45
CA SER A 497 11.00 21.24 -13.24
C SER A 497 11.89 20.45 -12.28
N ASN A 498 13.19 20.75 -12.26
CA ASN A 498 14.14 20.09 -11.36
C ASN A 498 13.81 20.39 -9.89
N THR A 499 13.16 21.53 -9.61
CA THR A 499 12.65 21.90 -8.28
C THR A 499 11.44 21.05 -7.90
N GLU A 500 10.48 20.87 -8.80
CA GLU A 500 9.27 20.06 -8.52
C GLU A 500 9.59 18.58 -8.32
N TRP A 501 10.55 18.03 -9.06
CA TRP A 501 11.12 16.72 -8.77
C TRP A 501 11.68 16.63 -7.35
N HIS A 502 12.44 17.63 -6.91
CA HIS A 502 13.00 17.64 -5.56
C HIS A 502 11.91 17.82 -4.49
N THR A 503 10.85 18.57 -4.76
CA THR A 503 9.67 18.66 -3.87
C THR A 503 8.98 17.30 -3.68
N LEU A 504 8.85 16.51 -4.74
CA LEU A 504 8.35 15.13 -4.64
C LEU A 504 9.27 14.27 -3.76
N VAL A 505 10.59 14.32 -3.99
CA VAL A 505 11.55 13.54 -3.20
C VAL A 505 11.53 13.95 -1.73
N LEU A 506 11.57 15.25 -1.41
CA LEU A 506 11.49 15.76 -0.03
C LEU A 506 10.16 15.43 0.67
N THR A 507 9.08 15.27 -0.09
CA THR A 507 7.77 14.85 0.46
C THR A 507 7.80 13.38 0.90
N LEU A 508 8.58 12.54 0.22
CA LEU A 508 8.71 11.11 0.51
C LEU A 508 9.86 10.79 1.47
N ASP A 509 10.91 11.60 1.46
CA ASP A 509 12.05 11.54 2.36
C ASP A 509 12.48 12.97 2.76
N PRO A 510 12.03 13.47 3.93
CA PRO A 510 12.42 14.79 4.43
C PRO A 510 13.92 14.97 4.73
N SER A 511 14.71 13.89 4.72
CA SER A 511 16.17 13.96 4.89
C SER A 511 16.93 14.09 3.57
N ALA A 512 16.24 13.89 2.43
CA ALA A 512 16.83 13.91 1.10
C ALA A 512 17.58 15.22 0.79
N GLN A 513 18.68 15.09 0.04
CA GLN A 513 19.53 16.21 -0.35
C GLN A 513 19.55 16.36 -1.86
N LEU A 514 19.72 17.58 -2.38
CA LEU A 514 19.82 17.84 -3.82
C LEU A 514 21.22 17.45 -4.38
N ALA A 515 21.59 16.17 -4.21
CA ALA A 515 22.85 15.56 -4.63
C ALA A 515 22.63 14.58 -5.80
N THR A 516 23.69 13.91 -6.29
CA THR A 516 23.57 12.94 -7.40
C THR A 516 22.71 11.73 -7.03
N ILE A 517 22.81 11.25 -5.79
CA ILE A 517 21.83 10.35 -5.18
C ILE A 517 20.96 11.27 -4.30
N GLU A 518 19.68 11.45 -4.63
CA GLU A 518 18.81 12.32 -3.82
C GLU A 518 18.30 11.57 -2.58
N SER A 519 17.83 10.32 -2.76
CA SER A 519 17.32 9.47 -1.69
C SER A 519 17.21 8.01 -2.13
N THR A 520 17.50 7.06 -1.23
CA THR A 520 17.15 5.64 -1.41
C THR A 520 15.68 5.41 -1.02
N THR A 521 15.28 5.90 0.15
CA THR A 521 13.93 5.80 0.69
C THR A 521 12.87 6.28 -0.30
N ALA A 522 12.99 7.48 -0.87
CA ALA A 522 12.02 7.96 -1.86
C ALA A 522 11.96 7.04 -3.11
N GLY A 523 13.09 6.44 -3.50
CA GLY A 523 13.14 5.46 -4.60
C GLY A 523 12.32 4.19 -4.30
N GLU A 524 12.47 3.61 -3.11
CA GLU A 524 11.69 2.46 -2.63
C GLU A 524 10.17 2.75 -2.59
N LEU A 525 9.80 3.94 -2.12
CA LEU A 525 8.41 4.38 -1.98
C LEU A 525 7.77 4.72 -3.35
N MET A 526 8.56 4.99 -4.40
CA MET A 526 8.10 5.32 -5.77
C MET A 526 8.06 4.12 -6.73
N ARG A 527 8.91 3.11 -6.52
CA ARG A 527 9.07 1.95 -7.41
C ARG A 527 7.87 1.01 -7.32
N GLU A 528 7.40 0.48 -8.46
CA GLU A 528 6.30 -0.50 -8.52
C GLU A 528 6.62 -1.75 -7.67
N ALA A 529 5.80 -2.00 -6.66
CA ALA A 529 5.79 -3.22 -5.87
C ALA A 529 5.13 -4.38 -6.64
N CYS A 530 5.49 -5.63 -6.30
CA CYS A 530 4.92 -6.84 -6.92
C CYS A 530 5.09 -6.92 -8.45
N SER A 531 6.09 -6.22 -8.99
CA SER A 531 6.28 -6.06 -10.43
C SER A 531 6.80 -7.33 -11.11
N PRO A 532 6.29 -7.71 -12.30
CA PRO A 532 6.89 -8.72 -13.16
C PRO A 532 8.02 -8.16 -14.05
N TYR A 533 8.34 -6.86 -13.94
CA TYR A 533 9.23 -6.16 -14.89
C TYR A 533 10.60 -5.79 -14.33
N TRP A 534 10.74 -5.58 -13.02
CA TRP A 534 12.05 -5.28 -12.43
C TRP A 534 12.91 -6.54 -12.37
N ASP A 535 14.08 -6.51 -13.01
CA ASP A 535 15.07 -7.58 -12.87
C ASP A 535 15.49 -7.68 -11.39
N ASN A 536 15.50 -8.92 -10.88
CA ASN A 536 15.50 -9.28 -9.46
C ASN A 536 16.77 -8.85 -8.69
N LEU A 537 16.86 -7.57 -8.33
CA LEU A 537 17.95 -7.00 -7.51
C LEU A 537 17.48 -6.14 -6.33
N PHE A 538 16.17 -5.82 -6.21
CA PHE A 538 15.66 -4.87 -5.21
C PHE A 538 14.36 -5.35 -4.56
N SER A 539 14.47 -6.06 -3.43
CA SER A 539 13.34 -6.63 -2.67
C SER A 539 12.48 -5.61 -1.89
N GLU A 540 12.82 -4.33 -1.94
CA GLU A 540 12.31 -3.28 -1.04
C GLU A 540 11.35 -2.29 -1.75
N ALA A 541 10.84 -2.64 -2.95
CA ALA A 541 9.84 -1.82 -3.64
C ALA A 541 8.49 -1.87 -2.90
N THR A 542 8.03 -0.76 -2.33
CA THR A 542 6.74 -0.70 -1.62
C THR A 542 5.66 0.04 -2.39
N ASN A 543 6.03 0.97 -3.28
CA ASN A 543 5.10 1.84 -4.00
C ASN A 543 4.09 2.60 -3.09
N SER A 544 4.45 2.89 -1.84
CA SER A 544 3.57 3.55 -0.87
C SER A 544 3.17 4.98 -1.27
N SER A 545 3.94 5.63 -2.15
CA SER A 545 3.57 6.91 -2.77
C SER A 545 2.47 6.80 -3.82
N GLY A 546 2.17 5.58 -4.30
CA GLY A 546 1.30 5.34 -5.45
C GLY A 546 1.88 5.74 -6.81
N PHE A 547 3.10 6.31 -6.85
CA PHE A 547 3.76 6.79 -8.06
C PHE A 547 3.92 5.68 -9.12
N THR A 548 4.18 4.44 -8.72
CA THR A 548 4.21 3.25 -9.60
C THR A 548 5.23 3.39 -10.74
N ALA A 549 6.49 3.69 -10.42
CA ALA A 549 7.57 3.72 -11.41
C ALA A 549 7.94 2.31 -11.88
N ILE A 550 8.12 2.19 -13.20
CA ILE A 550 8.35 0.92 -13.92
C ILE A 550 9.61 1.03 -14.79
N PRO A 551 10.37 -0.07 -15.01
CA PRO A 551 11.74 0.01 -15.49
C PRO A 551 11.82 0.04 -17.02
N SER A 552 11.37 1.16 -17.58
CA SER A 552 11.37 1.44 -19.03
C SER A 552 12.76 1.42 -19.68
N GLY A 553 13.83 1.54 -18.88
CA GLY A 553 15.16 1.89 -19.35
C GLY A 553 15.19 3.30 -19.94
N GLY A 554 16.16 3.52 -20.81
CA GLY A 554 16.27 4.72 -21.62
C GLY A 554 16.99 4.45 -22.92
N ARG A 555 17.07 5.47 -23.76
CA ARG A 555 17.86 5.51 -24.98
C ARG A 555 19.01 6.49 -24.81
N ASP A 556 20.24 6.06 -25.07
CA ASP A 556 21.42 6.93 -24.96
C ASP A 556 21.57 7.87 -26.17
N SER A 557 22.51 8.83 -26.08
CA SER A 557 22.79 9.78 -27.16
C SER A 557 23.45 9.17 -28.40
N GLY A 558 23.96 7.93 -28.32
CA GLY A 558 24.36 7.12 -29.47
C GLY A 558 23.20 6.30 -30.06
N GLY A 559 21.96 6.53 -29.59
CA GLY A 559 20.75 5.84 -29.99
C GLY A 559 20.63 4.39 -29.48
N GLY A 560 21.54 3.95 -28.62
CA GLY A 560 21.55 2.62 -27.98
C GLY A 560 20.59 2.52 -26.79
N TRP A 561 20.50 1.33 -26.17
CA TRP A 561 19.55 1.04 -25.09
C TRP A 561 20.27 0.92 -23.74
N SER A 562 19.80 1.65 -22.73
CA SER A 562 20.40 1.68 -21.39
C SER A 562 19.43 1.16 -20.33
N TYR A 563 19.91 0.23 -19.47
CA TYR A 563 19.23 -0.26 -18.25
C TYR A 563 17.74 -0.63 -18.38
N TYR A 564 17.34 -1.19 -19.53
CA TYR A 564 16.02 -1.79 -19.71
C TYR A 564 15.76 -2.86 -18.64
N LEU A 565 14.56 -2.88 -18.03
CA LEU A 565 14.18 -3.71 -16.88
C LEU A 565 14.97 -3.47 -15.57
N ASN A 566 15.93 -2.54 -15.56
CA ASN A 566 16.81 -2.28 -14.42
C ASN A 566 16.68 -0.86 -13.84
N SER A 567 16.27 0.13 -14.65
CA SER A 567 16.02 1.51 -14.23
C SER A 567 14.86 2.13 -15.00
N CYS A 568 14.21 3.13 -14.42
CA CYS A 568 13.36 4.10 -15.13
C CYS A 568 14.13 5.40 -15.30
N TYR A 569 14.14 6.00 -16.50
CA TYR A 569 14.64 7.36 -16.71
C TYR A 569 13.50 8.30 -17.04
N MET A 570 13.47 9.46 -16.39
CA MET A 570 12.42 10.49 -16.56
C MET A 570 13.04 11.87 -16.77
N TRP A 571 12.49 12.63 -17.72
CA TRP A 571 12.98 13.99 -17.99
C TRP A 571 12.52 15.03 -16.95
N SER A 572 13.31 16.10 -16.81
CA SER A 572 12.83 17.38 -16.31
C SER A 572 12.79 18.41 -17.44
N SER A 573 11.86 19.35 -17.36
CA SER A 573 11.82 20.54 -18.23
C SER A 573 12.96 21.53 -17.99
N THR A 574 13.78 21.34 -16.95
CA THR A 574 14.88 22.25 -16.61
C THR A 574 16.17 21.89 -17.36
N GLU A 575 16.71 22.84 -18.10
CA GLU A 575 18.01 22.75 -18.78
C GLU A 575 19.18 22.72 -17.78
N TYR A 576 20.30 22.08 -18.15
CA TYR A 576 21.51 22.16 -17.33
C TYR A 576 22.25 23.49 -17.58
N SER A 577 22.33 24.35 -16.56
CA SER A 577 22.96 25.67 -16.69
C SER A 577 24.48 25.64 -16.93
N GLY A 578 25.14 24.47 -16.82
CA GLY A 578 26.56 24.31 -17.12
C GLY A 578 26.87 24.07 -18.60
N ASP A 579 25.89 23.63 -19.40
CA ASP A 579 26.05 23.43 -20.85
C ASP A 579 24.68 23.30 -21.56
N CYS A 580 24.53 24.01 -22.68
CA CYS A 580 23.36 24.01 -23.55
C CYS A 580 23.08 22.67 -24.27
N THR A 581 23.98 21.68 -24.23
CA THR A 581 23.70 20.34 -24.79
C THR A 581 22.97 19.41 -23.83
N ASN A 582 22.81 19.79 -22.55
CA ASN A 582 22.33 18.89 -21.49
C ASN A 582 21.01 19.36 -20.85
N GLY A 583 20.18 18.41 -20.43
CA GLY A 583 18.98 18.63 -19.62
C GLY A 583 19.06 17.87 -18.30
N TRP A 584 18.38 18.35 -17.24
CA TRP A 584 18.24 17.58 -16.01
C TRP A 584 17.27 16.41 -16.20
N GLY A 585 17.61 15.26 -15.65
CA GLY A 585 16.74 14.09 -15.58
C GLY A 585 16.75 13.46 -14.20
N ARG A 586 15.96 12.41 -14.04
CA ARG A 586 16.03 11.48 -12.92
C ARG A 586 16.18 10.07 -13.44
N SER A 587 17.04 9.29 -12.79
CA SER A 587 17.04 7.84 -12.92
C SER A 587 16.58 7.22 -11.61
N LEU A 588 15.76 6.18 -11.70
CA LEU A 588 15.21 5.47 -10.56
C LEU A 588 15.51 3.99 -10.74
N GLY A 589 16.36 3.45 -9.87
CA GLY A 589 16.68 2.03 -9.74
C GLY A 589 16.35 1.58 -8.31
N GLY A 590 17.37 1.19 -7.55
CA GLY A 590 17.27 1.03 -6.09
C GLY A 590 16.96 2.37 -5.38
N SER A 591 17.69 3.42 -5.73
CA SER A 591 17.52 4.81 -5.26
C SER A 591 17.03 5.73 -6.37
N ILE A 592 16.56 6.94 -6.03
CA ILE A 592 16.35 8.03 -7.01
C ILE A 592 17.61 8.91 -7.12
N HIS A 593 18.09 9.04 -8.35
CA HIS A 593 19.30 9.77 -8.72
C HIS A 593 18.95 11.01 -9.55
N ARG A 594 19.74 12.07 -9.36
CA ARG A 594 19.69 13.34 -10.08
C ARG A 594 20.95 13.55 -10.89
N GLU A 595 20.77 13.52 -12.20
CA GLU A 595 21.85 13.61 -13.18
C GLU A 595 21.44 14.54 -14.32
N TYR A 596 22.43 15.05 -15.04
CA TYR A 596 22.24 15.74 -16.31
C TYR A 596 22.61 14.79 -17.45
N TYR A 597 21.87 14.86 -18.54
CA TYR A 597 22.04 13.98 -19.69
C TYR A 597 21.96 14.78 -20.98
N ASN A 598 22.65 14.32 -22.02
CA ASN A 598 22.58 14.92 -23.35
C ASN A 598 21.13 14.96 -23.83
N LYS A 599 20.74 16.06 -24.48
CA LYS A 599 19.36 16.28 -24.93
C LYS A 599 18.87 15.26 -25.96
N GLU A 600 19.77 14.53 -26.64
CA GLU A 600 19.39 13.41 -27.52
C GLU A 600 18.85 12.19 -26.76
N CYS A 601 19.13 12.01 -25.47
CA CYS A 601 18.69 10.81 -24.75
C CYS A 601 17.17 10.64 -24.76
N GLY A 602 16.68 9.42 -24.99
CA GLY A 602 15.26 9.10 -25.00
C GLY A 602 14.80 8.58 -23.64
N PHE A 603 14.08 9.41 -22.89
CA PHE A 603 13.56 9.06 -21.56
C PHE A 603 12.04 9.24 -21.47
N THR A 604 11.44 8.61 -20.47
CA THR A 604 9.99 8.74 -20.24
C THR A 604 9.64 10.14 -19.72
N VAL A 605 8.36 10.51 -19.85
CA VAL A 605 7.81 11.72 -19.26
C VAL A 605 6.68 11.35 -18.32
N ARG A 606 6.64 11.97 -17.14
CA ARG A 606 5.49 12.02 -16.25
C ARG A 606 5.16 13.46 -15.99
N CYS A 607 3.91 13.84 -16.24
CA CYS A 607 3.46 15.20 -16.05
C CYS A 607 3.01 15.43 -14.61
N ILE A 608 3.15 16.68 -14.17
CA ILE A 608 2.71 17.19 -12.87
C ILE A 608 1.64 18.27 -13.09
N LYS A 609 0.77 18.43 -12.10
CA LYS A 609 -0.14 19.55 -11.93
C LYS A 609 -0.13 20.00 -10.47
N ASN A 610 -0.04 21.32 -10.27
CA ASN A 610 -0.11 21.99 -8.96
C ASN A 610 -1.42 22.77 -8.82
#